data_AF-A0A3C0REN8-F1
#
_entry.id   AF-A0A3C0REN8-F1
#
_cell.length_a   1.000
_cell.length_b   1.000
_cell.length_c   1.000
_cell.angle_alpha   90.00
_cell.angle_beta   90.00
_cell.angle_gamma   90.00
#
_symmetry.space_group_name_H-M   'P 1'
#
loop_
_entity.id
_entity.type
_entity.pdbx_description
1 polymer ?
#
loop_
_entity_poly.entity_id
_entity_poly.type
_entity_poly.pdbx_seq_one_letter_code
_entity_poly.pdbx_strand_id
1 'polypeptide(L)'
;YRDVPVMASINSGNDTTVCDNINSIHLTASANGPITGYTWSSSGTGNFSNTNSAQTTYTFSAADKSNGNVQFYLQVNLRVN
;
A
#
# COMPACT_ATOMS: atom_id res chain seq x y z
N TYR A 1 21.38 -3.83 22.89
CA TYR A 1 20.84 -3.17 21.67
C TYR A 1 20.20 -4.28 20.86
N ARG A 2 18.88 -4.37 20.62
CA ARG A 2 18.38 -5.00 19.37
C ARG A 2 16.89 -5.10 19.10
N ASP A 3 16.01 -4.66 19.98
CA ASP A 3 14.61 -4.53 19.58
C ASP A 3 14.34 -3.09 19.15
N VAL A 4 14.86 -2.71 17.97
CA VAL A 4 14.27 -1.58 17.25
C VAL A 4 12.90 -2.07 16.80
N PRO A 5 11.78 -1.52 17.30
CA PRO A 5 10.46 -1.96 16.89
C PRO A 5 10.36 -1.87 15.38
N VAL A 6 9.95 -2.95 14.72
CA VAL A 6 9.71 -2.94 13.28
C VAL A 6 8.42 -2.16 13.06
N MET A 7 8.55 -1.00 12.44
CA MET A 7 7.43 -0.14 12.09
C MET A 7 7.26 -0.25 10.58
N ALA A 8 6.04 -0.52 10.14
CA ALA A 8 5.65 -0.40 8.74
C ALA A 8 4.57 0.68 8.68
N SER A 9 4.77 1.69 7.85
CA SER A 9 3.77 2.74 7.61
C SER A 9 3.50 2.89 6.13
N ILE A 10 2.22 3.02 5.80
CA ILE A 10 1.74 3.45 4.49
C ILE A 10 1.64 4.98 4.56
N ASN A 11 2.17 5.71 3.58
CA ASN A 11 2.14 7.18 3.60
C ASN A 11 0.71 7.76 3.39
N SER A 12 -0.23 6.93 2.94
CA SER A 12 -1.68 7.13 3.14
C SER A 12 -2.14 6.59 4.50
N GLY A 13 -1.38 6.84 5.57
CA GLY A 13 -1.68 6.33 6.92
C GLY A 13 -2.99 6.86 7.50
N ASN A 14 -3.57 7.87 6.86
CA ASN A 14 -4.91 8.38 7.08
C ASN A 14 -5.76 8.21 5.82
N ASP A 15 -7.07 8.08 6.02
CA ASP A 15 -8.05 8.08 4.92
C ASP A 15 -7.83 9.31 4.04
N THR A 16 -7.66 9.07 2.74
CA THR A 16 -7.44 10.11 1.75
C THR A 16 -8.67 10.20 0.86
N THR A 17 -9.37 11.33 0.88
CA THR A 17 -10.44 11.62 -0.07
C THR A 17 -9.85 12.24 -1.34
N VAL A 18 -10.15 11.65 -2.48
CA VAL A 18 -9.77 12.16 -3.80
C VAL A 18 -11.01 12.53 -4.60
N CYS A 19 -10.84 13.40 -5.60
CA CYS A 19 -11.92 13.72 -6.54
C CYS A 19 -12.18 12.53 -7.48
N ASP A 20 -13.42 12.40 -7.98
CA ASP A 20 -13.84 11.27 -8.84
C ASP A 20 -13.08 11.19 -10.18
N ASN A 21 -12.52 12.32 -10.65
CA ASN A 21 -11.68 12.35 -11.86
C ASN A 21 -10.27 11.77 -11.66
N ILE A 22 -9.88 11.43 -10.43
CA ILE A 22 -8.62 10.77 -10.13
C ILE A 22 -8.72 9.29 -10.48
N ASN A 23 -7.81 8.83 -11.33
CA ASN A 23 -7.80 7.44 -11.83
C ASN A 23 -6.75 6.56 -11.13
N SER A 24 -5.81 7.16 -10.41
CA SER A 24 -4.79 6.41 -9.69
C SER A 24 -4.26 7.18 -8.48
N ILE A 25 -3.68 6.43 -7.55
CA ILE A 25 -3.01 6.98 -6.38
C ILE A 25 -1.62 6.35 -6.24
N HIS A 26 -0.65 7.17 -5.83
CA HIS A 26 0.69 6.69 -5.51
C HIS A 26 0.76 6.27 -4.04
N LEU A 27 1.19 5.04 -3.80
CA LEU A 27 1.33 4.45 -2.48
C LEU A 27 2.81 4.26 -2.19
N THR A 28 3.23 4.71 -1.00
CA THR A 28 4.58 4.48 -0.51
C THR A 28 4.53 3.81 0.85
N ALA A 29 5.43 2.85 1.03
CA ALA A 29 5.67 2.13 2.26
C ALA A 29 7.04 2.50 2.79
N SER A 30 7.14 2.66 4.10
CA SER A 30 8.42 2.69 4.81
C SER A 30 8.41 1.63 5.89
N ALA A 31 9.47 0.83 5.93
CA ALA A 31 9.71 -0.11 7.01
C ALA A 31 11.17 -0.11 7.45
N ASN A 32 11.43 -0.56 8.68
CA ASN A 32 12.79 -0.73 9.22
C ASN A 32 13.11 -2.21 9.52
N GLY A 33 14.38 -2.58 9.43
CA GLY A 33 14.86 -3.95 9.68
C GLY A 33 15.34 -4.67 8.41
N PRO A 34 15.67 -5.96 8.49
CA PRO A 34 16.18 -6.74 7.36
C PRO A 34 15.04 -7.17 6.44
N ILE A 35 14.49 -6.21 5.68
CA ILE A 35 13.34 -6.41 4.81
C ILE A 35 13.75 -7.28 3.61
N THR A 36 12.92 -8.27 3.31
CA THR A 36 13.11 -9.18 2.17
C THR A 36 12.04 -9.01 1.11
N GLY A 37 10.94 -8.32 1.41
CA GLY A 37 9.95 -7.98 0.41
C GLY A 37 8.76 -7.17 0.95
N TYR A 38 7.99 -6.65 0.00
CA TYR A 38 6.71 -5.99 0.23
C TYR A 38 5.62 -6.78 -0.52
N THR A 39 4.40 -6.71 -0.04
CA THR A 39 3.23 -7.21 -0.76
C THR A 39 2.05 -6.29 -0.50
N TRP A 40 1.56 -5.62 -1.54
CA TRP A 40 0.36 -4.81 -1.52
C TRP A 40 -0.88 -5.63 -1.88
N SER A 41 -2.01 -5.34 -1.22
CA SER A 41 -3.33 -5.81 -1.60
C SER A 41 -4.39 -4.72 -1.36
N SER A 42 -5.58 -4.89 -1.94
CA SER A 42 -6.69 -3.94 -1.80
C SER A 42 -8.03 -4.64 -1.62
N SER A 43 -9.01 -3.95 -1.04
CA SER A 43 -10.43 -4.33 -1.13
C SER A 43 -11.07 -4.02 -2.49
N GLY A 44 -10.43 -3.13 -3.26
CA GLY A 44 -10.84 -2.78 -4.62
C GLY A 44 -10.43 -3.81 -5.67
N THR A 45 -10.90 -3.56 -6.88
CA THR A 45 -10.75 -4.40 -8.09
C THR A 45 -9.84 -3.77 -9.15
N GLY A 46 -9.29 -2.59 -8.89
CA GLY A 46 -8.21 -1.99 -9.64
C GLY A 46 -6.91 -2.76 -9.57
N ASN A 47 -5.84 -2.18 -10.09
CA ASN A 47 -4.56 -2.86 -10.27
C ASN A 47 -3.37 -2.06 -9.73
N PHE A 48 -2.44 -2.76 -9.07
CA PHE A 48 -1.14 -2.21 -8.68
C PHE A 48 -0.13 -2.33 -9.82
N SER A 49 0.63 -1.27 -10.08
CA SER A 49 1.72 -1.31 -11.07
C SER A 49 2.83 -2.29 -10.70
N ASN A 50 3.10 -2.44 -9.40
CA ASN A 50 3.99 -3.46 -8.85
C ASN A 50 3.58 -3.77 -7.41
N THR A 51 3.02 -4.95 -7.16
CA THR A 51 2.56 -5.37 -5.83
C THR A 51 3.72 -5.62 -4.85
N ASN A 52 4.96 -5.79 -5.32
CA ASN A 52 6.09 -6.20 -4.50
C ASN A 52 7.13 -5.10 -4.23
N SER A 53 6.79 -3.84 -4.54
CA SER A 53 7.66 -2.68 -4.36
C SER A 53 7.25 -1.84 -3.16
N ALA A 54 8.22 -1.20 -2.49
CA ALA A 54 7.96 -0.21 -1.45
C ALA A 54 7.18 1.01 -2.00
N GLN A 55 7.26 1.26 -3.31
CA GLN A 55 6.51 2.30 -4.00
C GLN A 55 5.72 1.67 -5.15
N THR A 56 4.43 1.95 -5.20
CA THR A 56 3.54 1.42 -6.23
C THR A 56 2.45 2.42 -6.57
N THR A 57 1.82 2.26 -7.73
CA THR A 57 0.66 3.04 -8.12
C THR A 57 -0.52 2.11 -8.24
N TYR A 58 -1.62 2.42 -7.54
CA TYR A 58 -2.89 1.73 -7.71
C TYR A 58 -3.75 2.51 -8.69
N THR A 59 -4.18 1.86 -9.77
CA THR A 59 -5.12 2.42 -10.74
C THR A 59 -6.51 1.88 -10.44
N PHE A 60 -7.44 2.78 -10.13
CA PHE A 60 -8.82 2.45 -9.78
C PHE A 60 -9.56 1.85 -10.98
N SER A 61 -10.42 0.86 -10.72
CA SER A 61 -11.41 0.39 -11.68
C SER A 61 -12.67 1.26 -11.65
N ALA A 62 -13.58 1.05 -12.60
CA ALA A 62 -14.91 1.66 -12.56
C ALA A 62 -15.74 1.20 -11.33
N ALA A 63 -15.56 -0.04 -10.88
CA ALA A 63 -16.25 -0.57 -9.70
C ALA A 63 -15.72 0.07 -8.41
N ASP A 64 -14.42 0.39 -8.34
CA ASP A 64 -13.84 1.09 -7.19
C ASP A 64 -14.48 2.48 -7.01
N LYS A 65 -14.63 3.22 -8.11
CA LYS A 65 -15.29 4.55 -8.09
C LYS A 65 -16.77 4.45 -7.73
N SER A 66 -17.48 3.45 -8.26
CA SER A 66 -18.89 3.22 -7.93
C SER A 66 -19.09 2.82 -6.46
N ASN A 67 -18.15 2.10 -5.86
CA ASN A 67 -18.19 1.73 -4.44
C ASN A 67 -17.81 2.91 -3.54
N GLY A 68 -17.06 3.89 -4.06
CA GLY A 68 -16.67 5.12 -3.36
C GLY A 68 -15.61 4.94 -2.26
N ASN A 69 -15.11 3.72 -2.06
CA ASN A 69 -14.09 3.41 -1.07
C ASN A 69 -13.20 2.25 -1.54
N VAL A 70 -11.90 2.38 -1.30
CA VAL A 70 -10.91 1.31 -1.46
C VAL A 70 -10.01 1.32 -0.23
N GLN A 71 -9.82 0.15 0.37
CA GLN A 71 -8.87 -0.06 1.46
C GLN A 71 -7.60 -0.70 0.89
N PHE A 72 -6.44 -0.25 1.37
CA PHE A 72 -5.13 -0.78 0.98
C PHE A 72 -4.47 -1.46 2.16
N TYR A 73 -3.84 -2.59 1.91
CA TYR A 73 -3.10 -3.35 2.92
C TYR A 73 -1.68 -3.59 2.43
N LEU A 74 -0.75 -3.62 3.39
CA LEU A 74 0.66 -3.89 3.16
C LEU A 74 1.12 -5.00 4.09
N GLN A 75 1.72 -6.02 3.50
CA GLN A 75 2.52 -7.00 4.22
C GLN A 75 4.00 -6.72 3.95
N VAL A 76 4.80 -6.62 5.02
CA VAL A 76 6.26 -6.51 4.94
C VAL A 76 6.87 -7.82 5.40
N ASN A 77 7.66 -8.44 4.52
CA ASN A 77 8.38 -9.66 4.85
C ASN A 77 9.77 -9.30 5.39
N LEU A 78 10.13 -9.91 6.51
CA LEU A 78 11.40 -9.70 7.18
C LEU A 78 12.21 -10.98 7.15
N ARG A 79 13.52 -10.85 7.04
CA ARG A 79 14.43 -11.96 7.31
C ARG A 79 14.42 -12.25 8.80
N VAL A 80 13.96 -13.45 9.16
CA VAL A 80 14.11 -13.98 10.52
C VAL A 80 15.54 -14.51 10.63
N ASN A 81 16.28 -14.08 11.66
CA ASN A 81 17.60 -14.61 12.02
C ASN A 81 17.46 -15.71 13.06
#